data_AF-A0A4W6DLZ9-F1
#
_entry.id   AF-A0A4W6DLZ9-F1
#
_cell.length_a   1.000
_cell.length_b   1.000
_cell.length_c   1.000
_cell.angle_alpha   90.00
_cell.angle_beta   90.00
_cell.angle_gamma   90.00
#
_symmetry.space_group_name_H-M   'P 1'
#
loop_
_entity.id
_entity.type
_entity.pdbx_description
1 polymer ?
#
loop_
_entity_poly.entity_id
_entity_poly.type
_entity_poly.pdbx_seq_one_letter_code
_entity_poly.pdbx_strand_id
1 'polypeptide(L)'
;MTSINCVSLLYPLSHLSVSHLSAFHLSVSHLSVSHLSLSYLSPLPVCLSTCLLLTCLPLTCLPLQVFDLRQCHRQMQQQAAAAQAAVATQAAAVVGAIPGPNSVGGIAPAVSEYHLSLSHLSELQQVIHRLPMPNLRDELHHSGWNACSSCFGDASKKRNRLILPSLISSRVYVIDVGTNPRAPQMHKMVEPVDLYWKCNLANPHTSHCLANGQIMISCLGDPAGNGKGGFILLDGETFEVVGNFEHPGESAPFGYDFWYQPRHNVMISTEWGAPKALADGFNPAHVKEGHYGSSLHVWDWTTHRKLQTIDLGEEGAVPLEVRFLHDPSATEGYVGCALQSTVFRFYKTPKGDWAAEKVIGIPSKKVEGWVLPEMPGLITDILISLDDRFLYFSNWLHGDIRQYDITDRRNPRLVGQVFLGGSIVSDGPVKVLEDPENQPQPPPRIIQGRRIYGAPQMLQLSLDGRRLYVTTSLYSAWDKQFYPDMVKAGSVMMQMDVNTVDGGLSLNENFLVDFGKEPDGPVLAHELRYPGGDCTSDIWI
;
A
#
# COMPACT_ATOMS: atom_id res chain seq x y z
N MET A 1 -13.43 -33.02 -68.47
CA MET A 1 -14.65 -32.19 -68.41
C MET A 1 -14.24 -30.93 -67.64
N THR A 2 -13.92 -29.79 -68.28
CA THR A 2 -14.87 -28.72 -68.74
C THR A 2 -15.80 -28.25 -67.62
N SER A 3 -15.96 -26.96 -67.28
CA SER A 3 -15.60 -25.67 -67.93
C SER A 3 -15.72 -24.54 -66.86
N ILE A 4 -14.78 -23.58 -66.72
CA ILE A 4 -14.55 -22.31 -67.48
C ILE A 4 -15.47 -21.11 -67.08
N ASN A 5 -14.82 -20.01 -66.63
CA ASN A 5 -15.22 -18.58 -66.60
C ASN A 5 -16.34 -18.11 -65.65
N CYS A 6 -16.38 -16.83 -65.19
CA CYS A 6 -15.74 -15.62 -65.75
C CYS A 6 -15.17 -14.61 -64.72
N VAL A 7 -14.34 -13.67 -65.20
CA VAL A 7 -13.62 -12.58 -64.49
C VAL A 7 -13.96 -11.23 -65.18
N SER A 8 -13.51 -10.09 -64.60
CA SER A 8 -13.34 -8.73 -65.19
C SER A 8 -14.51 -7.73 -64.98
N LEU A 9 -14.35 -6.38 -64.88
CA LEU A 9 -13.24 -5.40 -65.05
C LEU A 9 -13.30 -4.35 -63.89
N LEU A 10 -12.20 -3.91 -63.24
CA LEU A 10 -11.23 -2.83 -63.55
C LEU A 10 -11.64 -1.35 -63.28
N TYR A 11 -10.77 -0.70 -62.47
CA TYR A 11 -10.39 0.72 -62.21
C TYR A 11 -10.50 1.74 -63.40
N PRO A 12 -10.25 3.08 -63.30
CA PRO A 12 -9.37 3.82 -62.32
C PRO A 12 -9.70 5.30 -61.89
N LEU A 13 -8.91 5.85 -60.93
CA LEU A 13 -8.31 7.23 -60.78
C LEU A 13 -9.20 8.52 -60.96
N SER A 14 -8.90 9.76 -60.52
CA SER A 14 -7.67 10.47 -60.09
C SER A 14 -7.90 11.81 -59.31
N HIS A 15 -7.00 12.14 -58.37
CA HIS A 15 -6.36 13.45 -58.04
C HIS A 15 -7.09 14.78 -57.68
N LEU A 16 -6.29 15.68 -57.05
CA LEU A 16 -6.47 17.11 -56.67
C LEU A 16 -7.22 17.35 -55.33
N SER A 17 -6.69 17.89 -54.21
CA SER A 17 -5.46 18.63 -53.80
C SER A 17 -5.58 20.17 -53.63
N VAL A 18 -5.11 20.65 -52.45
CA VAL A 18 -4.56 22.00 -52.14
C VAL A 18 -5.52 23.14 -51.72
N SER A 19 -5.40 23.51 -50.42
CA SER A 19 -5.46 24.84 -49.72
C SER A 19 -6.58 25.88 -50.05
N HIS A 20 -6.90 26.91 -49.25
CA HIS A 20 -6.16 27.69 -48.23
C HIS A 20 -7.15 28.58 -47.42
N LEU A 21 -6.74 29.04 -46.20
CA LEU A 21 -7.18 30.32 -45.53
C LEU A 21 -8.68 30.44 -45.11
N SER A 22 -9.11 31.24 -44.11
CA SER A 22 -8.42 32.14 -43.16
C SER A 22 -9.28 32.40 -41.89
N ALA A 23 -8.67 32.99 -40.87
CA ALA A 23 -9.23 33.27 -39.53
C ALA A 23 -10.39 34.29 -39.47
N PHE A 24 -11.09 34.31 -38.33
CA PHE A 24 -11.67 35.54 -37.76
C PHE A 24 -11.57 35.57 -36.22
N HIS A 25 -11.11 36.71 -35.70
CA HIS A 25 -11.15 37.10 -34.28
C HIS A 25 -12.50 37.74 -33.94
N LEU A 26 -12.96 37.64 -32.68
CA LEU A 26 -13.56 38.76 -31.95
C LEU A 26 -13.59 38.50 -30.43
N SER A 27 -13.81 39.57 -29.65
CA SER A 27 -13.60 39.69 -28.21
C SER A 27 -14.73 40.55 -27.58
N VAL A 28 -14.62 40.84 -26.27
CA VAL A 28 -15.23 42.00 -25.53
C VAL A 28 -16.47 41.75 -24.63
N SER A 29 -16.18 41.38 -23.36
CA SER A 29 -16.60 41.97 -22.06
C SER A 29 -18.05 42.23 -21.57
N HIS A 30 -18.26 41.93 -20.28
CA HIS A 30 -18.96 42.65 -19.16
C HIS A 30 -20.38 43.27 -19.30
N LEU A 31 -21.23 42.95 -18.29
CA LEU A 31 -22.15 43.81 -17.45
C LEU A 31 -23.15 42.85 -16.71
N SER A 32 -23.32 42.81 -15.37
CA SER A 32 -23.77 43.79 -14.36
C SER A 32 -25.30 43.82 -14.07
N VAL A 33 -25.71 43.07 -13.05
CA VAL A 33 -26.79 43.27 -12.03
C VAL A 33 -27.81 44.42 -12.20
N SER A 34 -29.13 44.15 -12.11
CA SER A 34 -30.06 44.80 -11.12
C SER A 34 -31.55 44.33 -11.11
N HIS A 35 -32.00 44.00 -9.89
CA HIS A 35 -33.31 43.99 -9.18
C HIS A 35 -34.72 44.36 -9.75
N LEU A 36 -35.73 43.89 -8.96
CA LEU A 36 -37.16 44.30 -8.80
C LEU A 36 -38.20 43.62 -9.73
N SER A 37 -39.44 43.26 -9.30
CA SER A 37 -40.14 43.37 -7.99
C SER A 37 -41.35 42.40 -7.85
N LEU A 38 -41.83 42.18 -6.61
CA LEU A 38 -43.00 41.36 -6.24
C LEU A 38 -44.36 41.84 -6.79
N SER A 39 -45.33 40.91 -6.98
CA SER A 39 -46.75 40.96 -6.53
C SER A 39 -47.62 39.86 -7.17
N TYR A 40 -48.79 39.43 -6.65
CA TYR A 40 -49.19 39.06 -5.26
C TYR A 40 -50.59 38.38 -5.31
N LEU A 41 -50.82 37.16 -4.77
CA LEU A 41 -52.13 36.63 -4.28
C LEU A 41 -52.05 35.18 -3.70
N SER A 42 -53.01 34.80 -2.85
CA SER A 42 -52.96 33.72 -1.85
C SER A 42 -54.39 33.21 -1.49
N PRO A 43 -54.67 32.36 -0.46
CA PRO A 43 -53.90 31.31 0.25
C PRO A 43 -54.68 29.97 0.48
N LEU A 44 -54.04 29.03 1.22
CA LEU A 44 -54.56 27.94 2.10
C LEU A 44 -54.34 26.47 1.64
N PRO A 45 -54.07 25.52 2.56
CA PRO A 45 -53.17 25.66 3.72
C PRO A 45 -52.21 24.47 3.96
N VAL A 46 -50.98 24.82 4.39
CA VAL A 46 -50.16 24.16 5.43
C VAL A 46 -49.94 22.63 5.39
N CYS A 47 -48.71 22.25 5.02
CA CYS A 47 -48.00 21.13 5.66
C CYS A 47 -46.54 21.55 5.94
N LEU A 48 -46.29 22.08 7.14
CA LEU A 48 -44.94 22.29 7.75
C LEU A 48 -44.43 20.93 8.25
N SER A 49 -43.15 20.59 8.41
CA SER A 49 -41.82 21.19 8.14
C SER A 49 -40.85 19.97 8.04
N THR A 50 -39.62 19.99 7.52
CA THR A 50 -38.55 20.99 7.71
C THR A 50 -37.49 20.79 6.62
N CYS A 51 -37.27 21.76 5.73
CA CYS A 51 -36.02 21.80 4.97
C CYS A 51 -34.94 22.42 5.87
N LEU A 52 -34.06 21.58 6.42
CA LEU A 52 -32.87 22.08 7.09
C LEU A 52 -31.87 22.56 6.03
N LEU A 53 -31.34 23.78 6.20
CA LEU A 53 -30.18 24.22 5.44
C LEU A 53 -29.00 23.30 5.79
N LEU A 54 -28.50 22.52 4.84
CA LEU A 54 -27.10 22.13 4.89
C LEU A 54 -26.27 23.35 4.47
N THR A 55 -25.91 24.13 5.48
CA THR A 55 -24.74 24.99 5.43
C THR A 55 -23.54 24.18 4.93
N CYS A 56 -22.71 24.79 4.08
CA CYS A 56 -21.41 24.22 3.74
C CYS A 56 -20.58 24.08 5.02
N LEU A 57 -20.52 22.86 5.56
CA LEU A 57 -19.54 22.50 6.57
C LEU A 57 -18.15 22.59 5.92
N PRO A 58 -17.16 23.22 6.56
CA PRO A 58 -15.79 23.15 6.06
C PRO A 58 -15.36 21.68 6.03
N LEU A 59 -14.58 21.30 5.01
CA LEU A 59 -13.99 19.96 4.90
C LEU A 59 -13.32 19.58 6.23
N THR A 60 -13.91 18.61 6.93
CA THR A 60 -13.39 18.12 8.21
C THR A 60 -12.08 17.38 7.98
N CYS A 61 -10.96 18.00 8.35
CA CYS A 61 -9.64 17.36 8.40
C CYS A 61 -9.67 16.11 9.31
N LEU A 62 -9.66 14.93 8.71
CA LEU A 62 -9.50 13.66 9.43
C LEU A 62 -8.01 13.43 9.76
N PRO A 63 -7.66 12.86 10.92
CA PRO A 63 -6.29 12.42 11.17
C PRO A 63 -5.90 11.30 10.20
N LEU A 64 -4.61 11.17 9.88
CA LEU A 64 -4.07 10.07 9.08
C LEU A 64 -3.23 9.17 9.99
N GLN A 65 -3.52 7.87 9.97
CA GLN A 65 -2.83 6.88 10.79
C GLN A 65 -1.56 6.44 10.05
N VAL A 66 -0.41 6.43 10.72
CA VAL A 66 0.92 6.20 10.11
C VAL A 66 1.74 5.27 11.00
N PHE A 67 2.26 4.15 10.48
CA PHE A 67 2.96 3.17 11.32
C PHE A 67 4.40 3.62 11.68
N ASP A 68 4.87 3.36 12.92
CA ASP A 68 5.90 4.22 13.58
C ASP A 68 7.10 3.51 14.27
N LEU A 69 7.23 2.19 14.19
CA LEU A 69 8.50 1.48 14.41
C LEU A 69 9.61 1.98 15.46
N ARG A 70 9.36 2.53 16.70
CA ARG A 70 10.24 2.48 17.94
C ARG A 70 9.78 3.11 19.31
N GLN A 71 9.61 2.30 20.38
CA GLN A 71 10.01 2.56 21.81
C GLN A 71 9.50 1.43 22.74
N CYS A 72 10.39 0.83 23.53
CA CYS A 72 10.09 -0.16 24.58
C CYS A 72 11.03 -0.08 25.80
N HIS A 73 12.22 0.54 25.70
CA HIS A 73 13.18 0.59 26.82
C HIS A 73 12.58 1.04 28.16
N ARG A 74 11.69 2.04 28.17
CA ARG A 74 11.01 2.52 29.40
C ARG A 74 9.95 1.56 29.91
N GLN A 75 9.20 0.91 29.03
CA GLN A 75 8.16 -0.04 29.39
C GLN A 75 8.77 -1.37 29.87
N MET A 76 9.88 -1.82 29.25
CA MET A 76 10.72 -2.89 29.76
C MET A 76 11.36 -2.56 31.11
N GLN A 77 11.83 -1.34 31.38
CA GLN A 77 12.33 -0.99 32.71
C GLN A 77 11.22 -1.16 33.78
N GLN A 78 9.99 -0.76 33.47
CA GLN A 78 8.84 -0.90 34.38
C GLN A 78 8.36 -2.35 34.52
N GLN A 79 8.27 -3.11 33.42
CA GLN A 79 7.86 -4.52 33.44
C GLN A 79 8.96 -5.44 34.00
N ALA A 80 10.23 -5.16 33.74
CA ALA A 80 11.36 -5.86 34.36
C ALA A 80 11.46 -5.52 35.85
N ALA A 81 11.18 -4.28 36.28
CA ALA A 81 11.05 -3.96 37.71
C ALA A 81 9.87 -4.70 38.35
N ALA A 82 8.72 -4.79 37.69
CA ALA A 82 7.56 -5.56 38.17
C ALA A 82 7.83 -7.07 38.21
N ALA A 83 8.50 -7.61 37.19
CA ALA A 83 8.90 -9.02 37.12
C ALA A 83 10.01 -9.35 38.12
N GLN A 84 10.99 -8.46 38.33
CA GLN A 84 12.01 -8.58 39.37
C GLN A 84 11.41 -8.46 40.76
N ALA A 85 10.37 -7.65 40.98
CA ALA A 85 9.62 -7.61 42.22
C ALA A 85 8.85 -8.92 42.45
N ALA A 86 8.18 -9.47 41.43
CA ALA A 86 7.49 -10.76 41.50
C ALA A 86 8.47 -11.92 41.74
N VAL A 87 9.61 -11.94 41.02
CA VAL A 87 10.68 -12.93 41.18
C VAL A 87 11.40 -12.77 42.52
N ALA A 88 11.58 -11.56 43.06
CA ALA A 88 12.11 -11.38 44.42
C ALA A 88 11.12 -11.89 45.47
N THR A 89 9.82 -11.72 45.25
CA THR A 89 8.76 -12.25 46.13
C THR A 89 8.71 -13.79 46.09
N GLN A 90 8.96 -14.40 44.92
CA GLN A 90 9.09 -15.86 44.79
C GLN A 90 10.45 -16.40 45.28
N ALA A 91 11.54 -15.69 45.01
CA ALA A 91 12.88 -16.08 45.43
C ALA A 91 13.05 -16.01 46.94
N ALA A 92 12.36 -15.08 47.63
CA ALA A 92 12.27 -15.07 49.09
C ALA A 92 11.70 -16.37 49.69
N ALA A 93 10.92 -17.15 48.93
CA ALA A 93 10.45 -18.49 49.32
C ALA A 93 11.44 -19.62 48.98
N VAL A 94 12.55 -19.32 48.27
CA VAL A 94 13.51 -20.30 47.71
C VAL A 94 14.97 -19.98 48.08
N VAL A 95 15.24 -19.01 48.98
CA VAL A 95 16.59 -18.75 49.54
C VAL A 95 16.99 -19.83 50.56
N GLY A 96 17.03 -21.08 50.10
CA GLY A 96 17.27 -22.29 50.89
C GLY A 96 18.41 -23.18 50.40
N ALA A 97 19.15 -22.82 49.33
CA ALA A 97 20.46 -23.40 48.96
C ALA A 97 21.12 -22.78 47.70
N ILE A 98 22.23 -22.04 47.86
CA ILE A 98 23.32 -21.86 46.85
C ILE A 98 24.63 -21.55 47.64
N PRO A 99 25.88 -21.76 47.12
CA PRO A 99 26.50 -21.03 45.99
C PRO A 99 27.26 -21.95 44.98
N GLY A 100 27.58 -21.54 43.73
CA GLY A 100 28.47 -20.44 43.36
C GLY A 100 28.73 -20.32 41.83
N PRO A 101 29.65 -19.44 41.36
CA PRO A 101 29.43 -18.68 40.13
C PRO A 101 30.50 -18.78 39.01
N ASN A 102 30.13 -18.31 37.79
CA ASN A 102 30.91 -17.70 36.67
C ASN A 102 30.01 -17.77 35.39
N SER A 103 29.99 -16.89 34.38
CA SER A 103 30.98 -15.95 33.83
C SER A 103 30.39 -14.90 32.83
N VAL A 104 31.01 -13.71 32.78
CA VAL A 104 31.39 -12.86 31.62
C VAL A 104 30.47 -12.71 30.37
N GLY A 105 29.93 -11.49 30.18
CA GLY A 105 30.18 -10.56 29.06
C GLY A 105 29.88 -10.94 27.59
N GLY A 106 29.01 -10.16 26.94
CA GLY A 106 28.77 -10.18 25.48
C GLY A 106 28.48 -8.78 24.88
N ILE A 107 28.85 -8.59 23.60
CA ILE A 107 28.74 -7.32 22.87
C ILE A 107 27.32 -7.18 22.28
N ALA A 108 26.68 -6.02 22.42
CA ALA A 108 25.28 -5.81 22.02
C ALA A 108 25.13 -5.32 20.55
N PRO A 109 24.32 -6.01 19.71
CA PRO A 109 23.88 -5.47 18.42
C PRO A 109 22.75 -4.44 18.60
N ALA A 110 22.67 -3.45 17.71
CA ALA A 110 21.65 -2.40 17.76
C ALA A 110 20.23 -2.97 17.65
N VAL A 111 19.35 -2.54 18.56
CA VAL A 111 17.97 -3.02 18.67
C VAL A 111 17.00 -2.09 17.92
N SER A 112 15.97 -2.67 17.30
CA SER A 112 14.82 -1.95 16.73
C SER A 112 13.55 -2.31 17.50
N GLU A 113 12.80 -1.29 17.90
CA GLU A 113 11.56 -1.36 18.68
C GLU A 113 10.36 -0.98 17.77
N TYR A 114 9.07 -1.12 18.14
CA TYR A 114 7.94 -0.89 17.19
C TYR A 114 6.70 -0.12 17.80
N HIS A 115 5.81 0.57 17.02
CA HIS A 115 5.12 1.76 17.64
C HIS A 115 3.81 2.51 17.20
N LEU A 116 3.11 2.29 16.07
CA LEU A 116 1.92 3.09 15.64
C LEU A 116 1.83 4.62 16.00
N SER A 117 1.97 5.50 15.02
CA SER A 117 1.76 6.96 15.16
C SER A 117 0.43 7.41 14.56
N LEU A 118 -0.15 8.46 15.14
CA LEU A 118 -1.22 9.22 14.51
C LEU A 118 -0.75 10.63 14.17
N SER A 119 -0.78 10.96 12.89
CA SER A 119 -0.70 12.34 12.42
C SER A 119 -2.10 12.96 12.36
N HIS A 120 -2.24 14.24 12.72
CA HIS A 120 -3.48 14.98 12.47
C HIS A 120 -3.27 15.99 11.34
N LEU A 121 -3.99 15.78 10.23
CA LEU A 121 -3.94 16.62 9.05
C LEU A 121 -4.79 17.91 9.18
N SER A 122 -4.72 18.59 10.34
CA SER A 122 -5.10 20.00 10.43
C SER A 122 -3.90 20.89 10.01
N GLU A 123 -4.03 22.21 10.11
CA GLU A 123 -2.99 23.22 9.79
C GLU A 123 -1.62 23.05 10.52
N LEU A 124 -1.45 22.01 11.34
CA LEU A 124 -0.34 21.84 12.27
C LEU A 124 0.68 20.78 11.85
N GLN A 125 0.38 19.90 10.88
CA GLN A 125 1.33 18.91 10.32
C GLN A 125 2.08 18.09 11.38
N GLN A 126 1.34 17.62 12.40
CA GLN A 126 1.93 17.05 13.61
C GLN A 126 1.44 15.64 13.91
N VAL A 127 2.37 14.83 14.43
CA VAL A 127 2.04 13.62 15.17
C VAL A 127 1.38 14.01 16.50
N ILE A 128 0.09 13.70 16.64
CA ILE A 128 -0.72 14.04 17.81
C ILE A 128 -0.75 12.93 18.86
N HIS A 129 -0.42 11.70 18.50
CA HIS A 129 -0.43 10.55 19.39
C HIS A 129 0.52 9.46 18.89
N ARG A 130 1.06 8.65 19.82
CA ARG A 130 1.94 7.52 19.60
C ARG A 130 1.47 6.39 20.51
N LEU A 131 1.23 5.20 19.96
CA LEU A 131 0.78 4.04 20.73
C LEU A 131 1.89 2.99 20.82
N PRO A 132 2.68 2.95 21.91
CA PRO A 132 3.79 2.01 22.02
C PRO A 132 3.36 0.56 21.84
N MET A 133 4.02 -0.17 20.93
CA MET A 133 3.87 -1.62 20.87
C MET A 133 4.69 -2.25 22.01
N PRO A 134 4.15 -3.26 22.71
CA PRO A 134 4.80 -3.86 23.87
C PRO A 134 6.03 -4.74 23.51
N ASN A 135 6.26 -5.05 22.23
CA ASN A 135 7.35 -5.93 21.80
C ASN A 135 8.30 -5.28 20.79
N LEU A 136 9.41 -5.99 20.55
CA LEU A 136 10.46 -5.60 19.62
C LEU A 136 10.54 -6.59 18.46
N ARG A 137 11.15 -6.13 17.36
CA ARG A 137 11.33 -6.92 16.12
C ARG A 137 10.01 -7.42 15.54
N ASP A 138 8.97 -6.59 15.66
CA ASP A 138 7.65 -6.85 15.08
C ASP A 138 7.63 -6.63 13.57
N GLU A 139 8.18 -5.51 13.09
CA GLU A 139 8.05 -5.06 11.69
C GLU A 139 6.59 -4.84 11.29
N LEU A 140 5.94 -3.83 11.88
CA LEU A 140 4.66 -3.34 11.35
C LEU A 140 4.88 -2.90 9.90
N HIS A 141 4.00 -3.35 8.99
CA HIS A 141 4.13 -3.13 7.56
C HIS A 141 2.78 -2.59 7.05
N HIS A 142 1.88 -3.47 6.59
CA HIS A 142 0.49 -3.14 6.30
C HIS A 142 -0.40 -3.21 7.54
N SER A 143 -1.62 -2.75 7.32
CA SER A 143 -2.72 -2.71 8.26
C SER A 143 -4.05 -2.85 7.52
N GLY A 144 -5.13 -3.01 8.27
CA GLY A 144 -6.47 -3.01 7.71
C GLY A 144 -7.54 -2.77 8.75
N TRP A 145 -8.78 -2.59 8.30
CA TRP A 145 -9.91 -2.39 9.18
C TRP A 145 -10.59 -3.72 9.54
N ASN A 146 -11.14 -3.82 10.76
CA ASN A 146 -11.99 -4.95 11.13
C ASN A 146 -13.30 -5.02 10.33
N ALA A 147 -13.78 -3.89 9.85
CA ALA A 147 -14.97 -3.77 9.02
C ALA A 147 -14.83 -2.58 8.07
N CYS A 148 -15.39 -2.71 6.87
CA CYS A 148 -15.31 -1.74 5.78
C CYS A 148 -16.58 -1.84 4.91
N SER A 149 -16.58 -1.24 3.71
CA SER A 149 -17.69 -1.32 2.75
C SER A 149 -18.15 -2.74 2.40
N SER A 150 -17.33 -3.77 2.59
CA SER A 150 -17.73 -5.18 2.40
C SER A 150 -18.87 -5.59 3.33
N CYS A 151 -19.04 -4.90 4.46
CA CYS A 151 -20.06 -5.15 5.48
C CYS A 151 -21.31 -4.28 5.29
N PHE A 152 -21.52 -3.63 4.13
CA PHE A 152 -22.61 -2.65 3.90
C PHE A 152 -24.02 -3.17 4.26
N GLY A 153 -24.27 -4.47 4.14
CA GLY A 153 -25.54 -5.10 4.50
C GLY A 153 -25.75 -5.36 6.01
N ASP A 154 -24.73 -5.19 6.85
CA ASP A 154 -24.79 -5.48 8.29
C ASP A 154 -24.51 -4.22 9.14
N ALA A 155 -25.59 -3.57 9.56
CA ALA A 155 -25.55 -2.38 10.40
C ALA A 155 -25.01 -2.63 11.84
N SER A 156 -24.76 -3.88 12.25
CA SER A 156 -24.08 -4.17 13.51
C SER A 156 -22.57 -3.97 13.44
N LYS A 157 -21.98 -4.06 12.24
CA LYS A 157 -20.53 -3.94 12.04
C LYS A 157 -20.10 -2.47 12.01
N LYS A 158 -18.95 -2.20 12.61
CA LYS A 158 -18.39 -0.86 12.73
C LYS A 158 -16.89 -0.91 12.49
N ARG A 159 -16.39 -0.04 11.61
CA ARG A 159 -14.96 0.29 11.52
C ARG A 159 -14.54 0.97 12.83
N ASN A 160 -13.92 0.23 13.72
CA ASN A 160 -13.48 0.71 15.03
C ASN A 160 -12.22 0.01 15.56
N ARG A 161 -11.69 -0.98 14.85
CA ARG A 161 -10.43 -1.64 15.16
C ARG A 161 -9.52 -1.61 13.95
N LEU A 162 -8.28 -1.19 14.16
CA LEU A 162 -7.21 -1.30 13.19
C LEU A 162 -6.45 -2.61 13.49
N ILE A 163 -6.23 -3.40 12.46
CA ILE A 163 -5.54 -4.69 12.51
C ILE A 163 -4.12 -4.45 11.99
N LEU A 164 -3.12 -4.85 12.78
CA LEU A 164 -1.70 -4.62 12.51
C LEU A 164 -0.90 -5.93 12.54
N PRO A 165 -0.84 -6.63 11.40
CA PRO A 165 0.16 -7.67 11.16
C PRO A 165 1.58 -7.16 11.41
N SER A 166 2.39 -8.00 12.04
CA SER A 166 3.80 -7.75 12.35
C SER A 166 4.65 -8.73 11.54
N LEU A 167 5.23 -8.24 10.46
CA LEU A 167 5.80 -9.03 9.38
C LEU A 167 6.97 -9.92 9.82
N ILE A 168 7.79 -9.51 10.79
CA ILE A 168 8.93 -10.31 11.27
C ILE A 168 8.54 -11.18 12.47
N SER A 169 7.82 -10.63 13.46
CA SER A 169 7.49 -11.41 14.67
C SER A 169 6.38 -12.43 14.46
N SER A 170 5.56 -12.27 13.42
CA SER A 170 4.29 -12.97 13.21
C SER A 170 3.23 -12.70 14.27
N ARG A 171 3.29 -11.54 14.93
CA ARG A 171 2.24 -11.07 15.83
C ARG A 171 1.14 -10.35 15.03
N VAL A 172 -0.07 -10.28 15.58
CA VAL A 172 -1.09 -9.35 15.10
C VAL A 172 -1.58 -8.50 16.28
N TYR A 173 -1.43 -7.18 16.17
CA TYR A 173 -2.05 -6.26 17.13
C TYR A 173 -3.42 -5.81 16.63
N VAL A 174 -4.36 -5.66 17.57
CA VAL A 174 -5.69 -5.10 17.33
C VAL A 174 -5.80 -3.85 18.16
N ILE A 175 -6.05 -2.72 17.51
CA ILE A 175 -6.00 -1.38 18.11
C ILE A 175 -7.39 -0.76 18.12
N ASP A 176 -7.87 -0.32 19.28
CA ASP A 176 -9.10 0.47 19.41
C ASP A 176 -8.88 1.90 18.90
N VAL A 177 -9.53 2.24 17.78
CA VAL A 177 -9.63 3.61 17.26
C VAL A 177 -11.04 4.20 17.44
N GLY A 178 -12.01 3.39 17.88
CA GLY A 178 -13.42 3.78 18.01
C GLY A 178 -13.75 4.48 19.33
N THR A 179 -13.01 4.20 20.40
CA THR A 179 -13.15 4.86 21.70
C THR A 179 -12.59 6.29 21.65
N ASN A 180 -11.41 6.47 21.05
CA ASN A 180 -10.86 7.80 20.74
C ASN A 180 -10.00 7.75 19.46
N PRO A 181 -10.49 8.22 18.30
CA PRO A 181 -9.74 8.16 17.04
C PRO A 181 -8.53 9.10 17.00
N ARG A 182 -8.32 9.95 18.01
CA ARG A 182 -7.14 10.81 18.19
C ARG A 182 -6.15 10.27 19.23
N ALA A 183 -6.50 9.22 19.98
CA ALA A 183 -5.62 8.54 20.91
C ALA A 183 -5.98 7.04 20.98
N PRO A 184 -5.60 6.24 19.95
CA PRO A 184 -5.88 4.82 19.90
C PRO A 184 -5.24 4.05 21.06
N GLN A 185 -5.77 2.88 21.36
CA GLN A 185 -5.33 2.06 22.49
C GLN A 185 -5.20 0.59 22.09
N MET A 186 -4.26 -0.12 22.71
CA MET A 186 -4.14 -1.57 22.51
C MET A 186 -5.43 -2.26 22.96
N HIS A 187 -6.08 -2.99 22.06
CA HIS A 187 -7.31 -3.72 22.35
C HIS A 187 -7.03 -5.21 22.60
N LYS A 188 -6.26 -5.85 21.69
CA LYS A 188 -5.84 -7.24 21.81
C LYS A 188 -4.51 -7.45 21.07
N MET A 189 -3.79 -8.48 21.48
CA MET A 189 -2.60 -8.98 20.83
C MET A 189 -2.82 -10.47 20.56
N VAL A 190 -2.64 -10.90 19.32
CA VAL A 190 -2.62 -12.30 18.91
C VAL A 190 -1.17 -12.72 18.81
N GLU A 191 -0.76 -13.69 19.62
CA GLU A 191 0.65 -14.08 19.70
C GLU A 191 1.03 -15.02 18.54
N PRO A 192 2.28 -14.98 18.06
CA PRO A 192 2.75 -15.79 16.93
C PRO A 192 2.46 -17.29 17.07
N VAL A 193 2.49 -17.78 18.31
CA VAL A 193 2.22 -19.17 18.69
C VAL A 193 0.83 -19.65 18.23
N ASP A 194 -0.18 -18.78 18.20
CA ASP A 194 -1.53 -19.12 17.71
C ASP A 194 -1.53 -19.35 16.20
N LEU A 195 -0.85 -18.47 15.44
CA LEU A 195 -0.72 -18.57 13.99
C LEU A 195 0.09 -19.84 13.62
N TYR A 196 1.18 -20.11 14.34
CA TYR A 196 2.03 -21.26 14.10
C TYR A 196 1.31 -22.58 14.33
N TRP A 197 0.60 -22.75 15.46
CA TRP A 197 -0.05 -24.02 15.79
C TRP A 197 -1.39 -24.24 15.08
N LYS A 198 -2.20 -23.19 14.89
CA LYS A 198 -3.52 -23.33 14.25
C LYS A 198 -3.42 -23.31 12.72
N CYS A 199 -2.47 -22.57 12.15
CA CYS A 199 -2.40 -22.34 10.71
C CYS A 199 -1.13 -22.86 10.02
N ASN A 200 -0.05 -23.11 10.79
CA ASN A 200 1.28 -23.38 10.24
C ASN A 200 1.68 -22.29 9.22
N LEU A 201 1.42 -21.03 9.56
CA LEU A 201 1.71 -19.84 8.77
C LEU A 201 2.44 -18.81 9.63
N ALA A 202 3.31 -18.03 9.00
CA ALA A 202 4.14 -17.00 9.60
C ALA A 202 4.31 -15.81 8.63
N ASN A 203 4.87 -14.72 9.15
CA ASN A 203 5.12 -13.48 8.41
C ASN A 203 3.83 -12.91 7.78
N PRO A 204 2.84 -12.52 8.61
CA PRO A 204 1.57 -11.98 8.17
C PRO A 204 1.74 -10.55 7.61
N HIS A 205 1.00 -10.22 6.56
CA HIS A 205 1.24 -9.05 5.70
C HIS A 205 -0.03 -8.20 5.51
N THR A 206 -0.72 -8.33 4.38
CA THR A 206 -1.94 -7.58 4.07
C THR A 206 -3.09 -8.08 4.93
N SER A 207 -3.95 -7.20 5.43
CA SER A 207 -5.18 -7.59 6.12
C SER A 207 -6.42 -6.89 5.56
N HIS A 208 -7.47 -7.67 5.25
CA HIS A 208 -8.76 -7.16 4.81
C HIS A 208 -9.91 -7.71 5.67
N CYS A 209 -10.81 -6.80 6.06
CA CYS A 209 -12.20 -7.06 6.43
C CYS A 209 -12.90 -7.98 5.42
N LEU A 210 -13.75 -8.90 5.89
CA LEU A 210 -14.61 -9.74 5.06
C LEU A 210 -16.10 -9.42 5.29
N ALA A 211 -16.94 -9.67 4.27
CA ALA A 211 -18.38 -9.43 4.33
C ALA A 211 -19.12 -10.27 5.40
N ASN A 212 -18.56 -11.41 5.82
CA ASN A 212 -19.09 -12.22 6.93
C ASN A 212 -18.68 -11.69 8.32
N GLY A 213 -17.93 -10.58 8.38
CA GLY A 213 -17.42 -9.96 9.60
C GLY A 213 -16.07 -10.49 10.08
N GLN A 214 -15.52 -11.56 9.50
CA GLN A 214 -14.15 -12.00 9.80
C GLN A 214 -13.11 -11.05 9.20
N ILE A 215 -11.85 -11.23 9.61
CA ILE A 215 -10.69 -10.55 9.00
C ILE A 215 -9.79 -11.62 8.40
N MET A 216 -9.34 -11.42 7.16
CA MET A 216 -8.36 -12.27 6.52
C MET A 216 -7.01 -11.57 6.41
N ILE A 217 -5.93 -12.32 6.65
CA ILE A 217 -4.56 -11.79 6.65
C ILE A 217 -3.66 -12.71 5.82
N SER A 218 -3.00 -12.20 4.78
CA SER A 218 -2.03 -12.99 3.99
C SER A 218 -0.76 -13.26 4.79
N CYS A 219 -0.06 -14.34 4.46
CA CYS A 219 1.21 -14.76 5.06
C CYS A 219 2.23 -15.11 3.97
N LEU A 220 3.49 -14.71 4.18
CA LEU A 220 4.58 -15.01 3.22
C LEU A 220 5.11 -16.45 3.35
N GLY A 221 5.04 -17.04 4.56
CA GLY A 221 5.81 -18.25 4.86
C GLY A 221 5.29 -19.17 5.94
N ASP A 222 6.08 -20.21 6.21
CA ASP A 222 5.92 -21.13 7.33
C ASP A 222 6.77 -20.70 8.55
N PRO A 223 6.57 -21.27 9.75
CA PRO A 223 7.36 -20.95 10.94
C PRO A 223 8.87 -21.29 10.85
N ALA A 224 9.31 -21.96 9.78
CA ALA A 224 10.72 -22.22 9.48
C ALA A 224 11.30 -21.22 8.45
N GLY A 225 10.53 -20.21 8.05
CA GLY A 225 10.92 -19.16 7.11
C GLY A 225 10.98 -19.60 5.65
N ASN A 226 10.39 -20.74 5.28
CA ASN A 226 10.20 -21.12 3.88
C ASN A 226 9.04 -20.34 3.26
N GLY A 227 9.03 -20.23 1.93
CA GLY A 227 7.87 -19.69 1.21
C GLY A 227 6.65 -20.59 1.42
N LYS A 228 5.51 -19.97 1.76
CA LYS A 228 4.20 -20.61 1.86
C LYS A 228 3.11 -19.52 1.89
N GLY A 229 2.51 -19.26 0.74
CA GLY A 229 1.39 -18.33 0.63
C GLY A 229 0.09 -18.94 1.14
N GLY A 230 -0.42 -18.43 2.24
CA GLY A 230 -1.72 -18.80 2.81
C GLY A 230 -2.33 -17.63 3.55
N PHE A 231 -3.56 -17.81 4.04
CA PHE A 231 -4.31 -16.73 4.68
C PHE A 231 -4.90 -17.17 6.01
N ILE A 232 -4.75 -16.33 7.02
CA ILE A 232 -5.25 -16.55 8.37
C ILE A 232 -6.57 -15.81 8.53
N LEU A 233 -7.57 -16.51 9.06
CA LEU A 233 -8.86 -15.93 9.45
C LEU A 233 -8.85 -15.61 10.94
N LEU A 234 -9.09 -14.35 11.28
CA LEU A 234 -9.44 -13.91 12.63
C LEU A 234 -10.96 -13.74 12.74
N ASP A 235 -11.50 -14.10 13.90
CA ASP A 235 -12.87 -13.80 14.25
C ASP A 235 -13.11 -12.28 14.39
N GLY A 236 -14.28 -11.80 13.96
CA GLY A 236 -14.59 -10.37 13.85
C GLY A 236 -14.81 -9.61 15.15
N GLU A 237 -15.03 -10.34 16.25
CA GLU A 237 -15.46 -9.76 17.54
C GLU A 237 -14.48 -10.10 18.67
N THR A 238 -13.99 -11.34 18.69
CA THR A 238 -12.99 -11.82 19.64
C THR A 238 -11.55 -11.64 19.14
N PHE A 239 -11.34 -11.48 17.83
CA PHE A 239 -10.03 -11.45 17.18
C PHE A 239 -9.15 -12.67 17.49
N GLU A 240 -9.76 -13.84 17.72
CA GLU A 240 -9.03 -15.10 17.82
C GLU A 240 -8.77 -15.72 16.45
N VAL A 241 -7.64 -16.39 16.30
CA VAL A 241 -7.34 -17.20 15.11
C VAL A 241 -8.34 -18.34 15.01
N VAL A 242 -9.12 -18.33 13.93
CA VAL A 242 -10.11 -19.36 13.57
C VAL A 242 -9.44 -20.52 12.83
N GLY A 243 -8.54 -20.21 11.89
CA GLY A 243 -7.87 -21.18 11.04
C GLY A 243 -7.43 -20.54 9.72
N ASN A 244 -7.19 -21.36 8.69
CA ASN A 244 -6.85 -20.89 7.36
C ASN A 244 -8.10 -20.57 6.54
N PHE A 245 -7.96 -19.70 5.53
CA PHE A 245 -8.92 -19.58 4.45
C PHE A 245 -8.85 -20.81 3.53
N GLU A 246 -7.65 -21.12 3.03
CA GLU A 246 -7.43 -22.17 2.03
C GLU A 246 -7.56 -23.60 2.59
N HIS A 247 -7.91 -24.55 1.72
CA HIS A 247 -7.96 -25.96 2.10
C HIS A 247 -6.56 -26.53 2.39
N PRO A 248 -6.43 -27.53 3.28
CA PRO A 248 -5.15 -28.18 3.56
C PRO A 248 -4.46 -28.69 2.28
N GLY A 249 -3.24 -28.21 2.04
CA GLY A 249 -2.44 -28.55 0.86
C GLY A 249 -2.60 -27.62 -0.35
N GLU A 250 -3.47 -26.59 -0.28
CA GLU A 250 -3.69 -25.66 -1.41
C GLU A 250 -2.91 -24.35 -1.33
N SER A 251 -2.13 -24.12 -0.27
CA SER A 251 -1.25 -22.95 -0.13
C SER A 251 -0.40 -22.70 -1.40
N ALA A 252 -0.16 -21.44 -1.73
CA ALA A 252 0.73 -21.02 -2.80
C ALA A 252 2.22 -21.24 -2.41
N PRO A 253 3.15 -21.35 -3.39
CA PRO A 253 4.58 -21.46 -3.12
C PRO A 253 5.12 -20.26 -2.34
N PHE A 254 4.63 -19.06 -2.64
CA PHE A 254 4.90 -17.83 -1.91
C PHE A 254 3.59 -17.07 -1.66
N GLY A 255 3.62 -16.11 -0.75
CA GLY A 255 2.53 -15.16 -0.52
C GLY A 255 3.06 -13.73 -0.42
N TYR A 256 2.18 -12.77 -0.64
CA TYR A 256 2.43 -11.35 -0.37
C TYR A 256 1.09 -10.63 -0.14
N ASP A 257 0.46 -10.16 -1.21
CA ASP A 257 -0.77 -9.38 -1.17
C ASP A 257 -1.96 -10.18 -1.71
N PHE A 258 -3.18 -9.72 -1.45
CA PHE A 258 -4.39 -10.28 -2.03
C PHE A 258 -5.51 -9.25 -2.12
N TRP A 259 -6.37 -9.41 -3.13
CA TRP A 259 -7.59 -8.64 -3.26
C TRP A 259 -8.71 -9.54 -3.76
N TYR A 260 -9.93 -9.34 -3.27
CA TYR A 260 -11.08 -10.17 -3.59
C TYR A 260 -12.26 -9.35 -4.14
N GLN A 261 -13.08 -9.99 -4.97
CA GLN A 261 -14.19 -9.36 -5.71
C GLN A 261 -15.43 -10.28 -5.63
N PRO A 262 -16.27 -10.15 -4.59
CA PRO A 262 -17.29 -11.15 -4.25
C PRO A 262 -18.34 -11.39 -5.34
N ARG A 263 -18.75 -10.34 -6.08
CA ARG A 263 -19.70 -10.45 -7.19
C ARG A 263 -19.28 -11.45 -8.28
N HIS A 264 -17.97 -11.66 -8.42
CA HIS A 264 -17.38 -12.55 -9.43
C HIS A 264 -16.86 -13.88 -8.87
N ASN A 265 -17.12 -14.14 -7.58
CA ASN A 265 -16.67 -15.31 -6.81
C ASN A 265 -15.14 -15.53 -6.88
N VAL A 266 -14.36 -14.47 -6.82
CA VAL A 266 -12.90 -14.54 -7.01
C VAL A 266 -12.12 -13.82 -5.91
N MET A 267 -10.96 -14.38 -5.56
CA MET A 267 -9.83 -13.67 -4.97
C MET A 267 -8.59 -13.89 -5.86
N ILE A 268 -7.73 -12.89 -5.93
CA ILE A 268 -6.39 -13.01 -6.52
C ILE A 268 -5.36 -12.68 -5.45
N SER A 269 -4.29 -13.49 -5.38
CA SER A 269 -3.15 -13.25 -4.50
C SER A 269 -1.82 -13.30 -5.25
N THR A 270 -0.79 -12.71 -4.66
CA THR A 270 0.52 -12.51 -5.27
C THR A 270 1.66 -13.15 -4.47
N GLU A 271 2.90 -12.96 -4.92
CA GLU A 271 4.09 -13.69 -4.46
C GLU A 271 5.30 -12.76 -4.30
N TRP A 272 5.86 -12.65 -3.10
CA TRP A 272 7.15 -11.98 -2.91
C TRP A 272 8.31 -12.99 -2.92
N GLY A 273 8.56 -13.65 -1.79
CA GLY A 273 9.66 -14.59 -1.63
C GLY A 273 9.69 -15.25 -0.26
N ALA A 274 10.56 -16.25 -0.09
CA ALA A 274 10.70 -16.97 1.19
C ALA A 274 11.27 -16.04 2.29
N PRO A 275 10.64 -15.92 3.47
CA PRO A 275 11.12 -15.02 4.53
C PRO A 275 12.61 -15.17 4.87
N LYS A 276 13.15 -16.40 4.90
CA LYS A 276 14.58 -16.66 5.13
C LYS A 276 15.52 -16.07 4.06
N ALA A 277 15.04 -15.86 2.84
CA ALA A 277 15.78 -15.28 1.73
C ALA A 277 15.65 -13.74 1.65
N LEU A 278 14.73 -13.17 2.45
CA LEU A 278 14.50 -11.72 2.60
C LEU A 278 15.23 -11.13 3.83
N ALA A 279 15.39 -11.94 4.89
CA ALA A 279 15.80 -11.50 6.23
C ALA A 279 17.08 -10.64 6.28
N ASP A 280 18.10 -11.00 5.49
CA ASP A 280 19.40 -10.33 5.46
C ASP A 280 19.53 -9.30 4.32
N GLY A 281 18.44 -8.97 3.62
CA GLY A 281 18.41 -8.05 2.48
C GLY A 281 18.20 -8.74 1.14
N PHE A 282 18.23 -7.96 0.06
CA PHE A 282 18.09 -8.45 -1.30
C PHE A 282 19.41 -9.03 -1.83
N ASN A 283 19.38 -10.29 -2.23
CA ASN A 283 20.48 -10.99 -2.90
C ASN A 283 20.04 -11.49 -4.28
N PRO A 284 20.65 -11.01 -5.39
CA PRO A 284 20.34 -11.48 -6.74
C PRO A 284 20.53 -12.99 -6.98
N ALA A 285 21.35 -13.68 -6.17
CA ALA A 285 21.50 -15.13 -6.25
C ALA A 285 20.22 -15.87 -5.82
N HIS A 286 19.56 -15.40 -4.76
CA HIS A 286 18.31 -15.98 -4.26
C HIS A 286 17.17 -15.94 -5.31
N VAL A 287 17.18 -14.97 -6.22
CA VAL A 287 16.25 -14.92 -7.36
C VAL A 287 16.49 -16.09 -8.32
N LYS A 288 17.76 -16.36 -8.67
CA LYS A 288 18.15 -17.48 -9.55
C LYS A 288 17.98 -18.85 -8.89
N GLU A 289 18.03 -18.90 -7.57
CA GLU A 289 17.78 -20.09 -6.75
C GLU A 289 16.27 -20.37 -6.55
N GLY A 290 15.39 -19.52 -7.08
CA GLY A 290 13.94 -19.71 -7.00
C GLY A 290 13.37 -19.42 -5.61
N HIS A 291 13.92 -18.44 -4.89
CA HIS A 291 13.41 -17.99 -3.58
C HIS A 291 12.48 -16.78 -3.65
N TYR A 292 12.15 -16.33 -4.87
CA TYR A 292 11.21 -15.26 -5.18
C TYR A 292 10.18 -15.75 -6.19
N GLY A 293 8.96 -15.24 -6.12
CA GLY A 293 7.86 -15.65 -7.00
C GLY A 293 7.73 -14.85 -8.30
N SER A 294 6.82 -15.31 -9.16
CA SER A 294 6.50 -14.71 -10.47
C SER A 294 5.03 -14.89 -10.87
N SER A 295 4.19 -15.39 -9.96
CA SER A 295 2.83 -15.81 -10.30
C SER A 295 1.73 -15.03 -9.57
N LEU A 296 0.54 -15.05 -10.19
CA LEU A 296 -0.73 -14.76 -9.52
C LEU A 296 -1.47 -16.07 -9.25
N HIS A 297 -2.16 -16.15 -8.12
CA HIS A 297 -3.04 -17.27 -7.82
C HIS A 297 -4.50 -16.81 -7.78
N VAL A 298 -5.34 -17.51 -8.53
CA VAL A 298 -6.78 -17.28 -8.59
C VAL A 298 -7.47 -18.28 -7.67
N TRP A 299 -8.32 -17.79 -6.79
CA TRP A 299 -9.04 -18.58 -5.80
C TRP A 299 -10.55 -18.39 -5.98
N ASP A 300 -11.30 -19.48 -5.82
CA ASP A 300 -12.75 -19.47 -5.72
C ASP A 300 -13.15 -18.89 -4.37
N TRP A 301 -13.84 -17.75 -4.36
CA TRP A 301 -14.13 -17.00 -3.14
C TRP A 301 -15.04 -17.76 -2.16
N THR A 302 -16.03 -18.50 -2.67
CA THR A 302 -17.03 -19.20 -1.84
C THR A 302 -16.54 -20.56 -1.35
N THR A 303 -15.80 -21.29 -2.18
CA THR A 303 -15.31 -22.64 -1.83
C THR A 303 -13.90 -22.65 -1.26
N HIS A 304 -13.20 -21.51 -1.30
CA HIS A 304 -11.82 -21.29 -0.82
C HIS A 304 -10.78 -22.16 -1.54
N ARG A 305 -11.07 -22.57 -2.78
CA ARG A 305 -10.22 -23.46 -3.59
C ARG A 305 -9.30 -22.68 -4.52
N LYS A 306 -8.04 -23.09 -4.66
CA LYS A 306 -7.15 -22.53 -5.70
C LYS A 306 -7.55 -23.07 -7.07
N LEU A 307 -8.00 -22.18 -7.95
CA LEU A 307 -8.49 -22.52 -9.30
C LEU A 307 -7.37 -22.52 -10.34
N GLN A 308 -6.46 -21.55 -10.27
CA GLN A 308 -5.48 -21.29 -11.31
C GLN A 308 -4.22 -20.64 -10.73
N THR A 309 -3.08 -20.93 -11.36
CA THR A 309 -1.85 -20.13 -11.24
C THR A 309 -1.58 -19.49 -12.60
N ILE A 310 -1.31 -18.19 -12.63
CA ILE A 310 -0.92 -17.42 -13.82
C ILE A 310 0.56 -17.05 -13.62
N ASP A 311 1.45 -17.74 -14.33
CA ASP A 311 2.86 -17.34 -14.37
C ASP A 311 3.02 -16.09 -15.25
N LEU A 312 3.60 -15.03 -14.69
CA LEU A 312 3.89 -13.79 -15.40
C LEU A 312 5.28 -13.80 -16.06
N GLY A 313 6.06 -14.87 -15.85
CA GLY A 313 7.42 -15.03 -16.34
C GLY A 313 8.42 -14.04 -15.71
N GLU A 314 9.62 -13.96 -16.29
CA GLU A 314 10.68 -13.07 -15.79
C GLU A 314 10.23 -11.59 -15.76
N GLU A 315 9.42 -11.15 -16.72
CA GLU A 315 8.92 -9.78 -16.81
C GLU A 315 7.97 -9.39 -15.66
N GLY A 316 7.33 -10.37 -15.00
CA GLY A 316 6.45 -10.16 -13.86
C GLY A 316 7.02 -10.66 -12.53
N ALA A 317 8.34 -10.85 -12.44
CA ALA A 317 9.01 -11.31 -11.23
C ALA A 317 8.76 -10.39 -10.01
N VAL A 318 8.46 -11.02 -8.87
CA VAL A 318 8.03 -10.37 -7.62
C VAL A 318 6.77 -9.51 -7.83
N PRO A 319 5.62 -10.12 -8.17
CA PRO A 319 4.33 -9.44 -8.12
C PRO A 319 4.00 -9.09 -6.67
N LEU A 320 3.99 -7.79 -6.37
CA LEU A 320 3.69 -7.25 -5.05
C LEU A 320 2.20 -6.89 -4.96
N GLU A 321 1.91 -5.60 -4.86
CA GLU A 321 0.57 -5.07 -4.62
C GLU A 321 -0.39 -5.36 -5.77
N VAL A 322 -1.57 -5.91 -5.44
CA VAL A 322 -2.65 -6.24 -6.37
C VAL A 322 -3.89 -5.41 -6.06
N ARG A 323 -4.53 -4.88 -7.11
CA ARG A 323 -5.71 -4.02 -7.01
C ARG A 323 -6.72 -4.43 -8.07
N PHE A 324 -7.91 -4.87 -7.66
CA PHE A 324 -9.07 -4.84 -8.56
C PHE A 324 -9.48 -3.40 -8.85
N LEU A 325 -10.23 -3.21 -9.93
CA LEU A 325 -11.03 -1.99 -10.08
C LEU A 325 -12.09 -1.90 -8.97
N HIS A 326 -12.40 -0.69 -8.54
CA HIS A 326 -13.33 -0.39 -7.44
C HIS A 326 -14.79 -0.65 -7.82
N ASP A 327 -15.16 -0.56 -9.11
CA ASP A 327 -16.45 -1.05 -9.58
C ASP A 327 -16.58 -2.55 -9.26
N PRO A 328 -17.49 -2.96 -8.34
CA PRO A 328 -17.69 -4.37 -7.99
C PRO A 328 -18.17 -5.21 -9.18
N SER A 329 -18.62 -4.58 -10.27
CA SER A 329 -19.03 -5.21 -11.53
C SER A 329 -17.85 -5.54 -12.45
N ALA A 330 -16.66 -4.95 -12.23
CA ALA A 330 -15.48 -5.18 -13.05
C ALA A 330 -14.84 -6.56 -12.79
N THR A 331 -14.30 -7.16 -13.86
CA THR A 331 -13.65 -8.48 -13.87
C THR A 331 -12.16 -8.39 -14.17
N GLU A 332 -11.52 -7.32 -13.71
CA GLU A 332 -10.13 -6.98 -14.03
C GLU A 332 -9.50 -6.07 -12.98
N GLY A 333 -8.18 -5.93 -13.07
CA GLY A 333 -7.38 -5.10 -12.20
C GLY A 333 -5.90 -5.17 -12.58
N TYR A 334 -5.03 -4.68 -11.69
CA TYR A 334 -3.60 -4.54 -11.94
C TYR A 334 -2.74 -5.11 -10.81
N VAL A 335 -1.51 -5.48 -11.13
CA VAL A 335 -0.48 -5.89 -10.18
C VAL A 335 0.85 -5.22 -10.53
N GLY A 336 1.55 -4.70 -9.52
CA GLY A 336 2.90 -4.14 -9.67
C GLY A 336 3.96 -5.22 -9.49
N CYS A 337 4.87 -5.37 -10.44
CA CYS A 337 5.94 -6.37 -10.39
C CYS A 337 7.28 -5.67 -10.17
N ALA A 338 7.89 -5.92 -9.01
CA ALA A 338 8.98 -5.09 -8.51
C ALA A 338 10.26 -5.20 -9.35
N LEU A 339 10.81 -6.41 -9.52
CA LEU A 339 12.18 -6.56 -10.03
C LEU A 339 12.38 -6.03 -11.45
N GLN A 340 11.37 -6.18 -12.32
CA GLN A 340 11.40 -5.66 -13.69
C GLN A 340 10.63 -4.34 -13.86
N SER A 341 10.03 -3.80 -12.79
CA SER A 341 9.32 -2.52 -12.82
C SER A 341 8.20 -2.47 -13.87
N THR A 342 7.38 -3.52 -13.89
CA THR A 342 6.26 -3.67 -14.81
C THR A 342 4.93 -3.62 -14.08
N VAL A 343 3.86 -3.32 -14.81
CA VAL A 343 2.49 -3.52 -14.33
C VAL A 343 1.79 -4.46 -15.31
N PHE A 344 1.18 -5.51 -14.77
CA PHE A 344 0.32 -6.42 -15.51
C PHE A 344 -1.15 -6.10 -15.22
N ARG A 345 -1.99 -6.14 -16.24
CA ARG A 345 -3.45 -6.17 -16.11
C ARG A 345 -3.88 -7.63 -16.05
N PHE A 346 -4.54 -8.05 -14.98
CA PHE A 346 -5.23 -9.34 -14.93
C PHE A 346 -6.70 -9.15 -15.29
N TYR A 347 -7.30 -10.14 -15.95
CA TYR A 347 -8.70 -10.06 -16.39
C TYR A 347 -9.32 -11.45 -16.59
N LYS A 348 -10.64 -11.53 -16.40
CA LYS A 348 -11.44 -12.73 -16.72
C LYS A 348 -11.65 -12.83 -18.23
N THR A 349 -11.35 -13.98 -18.83
CA THR A 349 -11.55 -14.20 -20.27
C THR A 349 -13.01 -14.57 -20.59
N PRO A 350 -13.43 -14.52 -21.87
CA PRO A 350 -14.74 -15.01 -22.30
C PRO A 350 -15.02 -16.50 -22.00
N LYS A 351 -14.01 -17.31 -21.66
CA LYS A 351 -14.18 -18.69 -21.22
C LYS A 351 -14.47 -18.84 -19.72
N GLY A 352 -14.25 -17.78 -18.94
CA GLY A 352 -14.43 -17.74 -17.49
C GLY A 352 -13.18 -18.03 -16.65
N ASP A 353 -12.09 -18.47 -17.27
CA ASP A 353 -10.72 -18.48 -16.69
C ASP A 353 -10.14 -17.06 -16.63
N TRP A 354 -8.95 -16.91 -16.04
CA TRP A 354 -8.26 -15.62 -15.92
C TRP A 354 -6.96 -15.62 -16.74
N ALA A 355 -6.57 -14.43 -17.20
CA ALA A 355 -5.31 -14.19 -17.89
C ALA A 355 -4.68 -12.89 -17.40
N ALA A 356 -3.40 -12.69 -17.71
CA ALA A 356 -2.69 -11.44 -17.45
C ALA A 356 -1.93 -10.98 -18.70
N GLU A 357 -1.83 -9.66 -18.87
CA GLU A 357 -1.05 -9.02 -19.95
C GLU A 357 -0.25 -7.84 -19.40
N LYS A 358 1.02 -7.70 -19.81
CA LYS A 358 1.86 -6.55 -19.42
C LYS A 358 1.35 -5.29 -20.11
N VAL A 359 1.06 -4.25 -19.33
CA VAL A 359 0.48 -2.98 -19.81
C VAL A 359 1.36 -1.76 -19.56
N ILE A 360 2.27 -1.84 -18.59
CA ILE A 360 3.28 -0.79 -18.31
C ILE A 360 4.62 -1.49 -18.07
N GLY A 361 5.71 -0.86 -18.51
CA GLY A 361 7.08 -1.25 -18.14
C GLY A 361 7.95 0.00 -18.02
N ILE A 362 8.72 0.10 -16.93
CA ILE A 362 9.64 1.19 -16.67
C ILE A 362 11.05 0.73 -17.03
N PRO A 363 11.75 1.41 -17.95
CA PRO A 363 13.04 0.94 -18.43
C PRO A 363 14.12 1.09 -17.34
N SER A 364 14.96 0.06 -17.20
CA SER A 364 16.17 0.16 -16.38
C SER A 364 17.12 1.24 -16.92
N LYS A 365 17.77 1.96 -16.01
CA LYS A 365 18.77 2.99 -16.33
C LYS A 365 20.17 2.41 -16.18
N LYS A 366 21.09 2.74 -17.10
CA LYS A 366 22.50 2.31 -16.97
C LYS A 366 23.20 3.23 -15.99
N VAL A 367 23.92 2.66 -15.02
CA VAL A 367 24.45 3.38 -13.87
C VAL A 367 25.88 3.01 -13.52
N GLU A 368 26.59 3.97 -12.95
CA GLU A 368 27.88 3.82 -12.27
C GLU A 368 27.69 4.13 -10.78
N GLY A 369 28.46 3.49 -9.88
CA GLY A 369 28.31 3.66 -8.42
C GLY A 369 27.20 2.82 -7.78
N TRP A 370 26.64 1.84 -8.50
CA TRP A 370 25.63 0.89 -8.02
C TRP A 370 26.17 -0.55 -8.05
N VAL A 371 25.50 -1.47 -7.34
CA VAL A 371 25.88 -2.90 -7.25
C VAL A 371 25.71 -3.67 -8.58
N LEU A 372 24.88 -3.14 -9.49
CA LEU A 372 24.66 -3.68 -10.83
C LEU A 372 24.85 -2.57 -11.88
N PRO A 373 25.20 -2.90 -13.14
CA PRO A 373 25.37 -1.90 -14.21
C PRO A 373 24.03 -1.28 -14.67
N GLU A 374 22.91 -1.93 -14.35
CA GLU A 374 21.56 -1.48 -14.66
C GLU A 374 20.73 -1.40 -13.38
N MET A 375 19.90 -0.35 -13.29
CA MET A 375 19.02 -0.08 -12.15
C MET A 375 17.56 -0.05 -12.61
N PRO A 376 16.72 -1.03 -12.20
CA PRO A 376 15.28 -0.99 -12.44
C PRO A 376 14.63 0.11 -11.59
N GLY A 377 13.39 0.48 -11.91
CA GLY A 377 12.60 1.42 -11.10
C GLY A 377 12.27 0.88 -9.71
N LEU A 378 12.08 -0.44 -9.60
CA LEU A 378 11.54 -1.18 -8.48
C LEU A 378 10.14 -0.67 -8.09
N ILE A 379 9.11 -1.13 -8.80
CA ILE A 379 7.71 -0.81 -8.46
C ILE A 379 7.37 -1.52 -7.14
N THR A 380 7.13 -0.75 -6.08
CA THR A 380 6.91 -1.32 -4.73
C THR A 380 5.48 -1.24 -4.24
N ASP A 381 4.73 -0.21 -4.62
CA ASP A 381 3.30 -0.10 -4.34
C ASP A 381 2.54 0.44 -5.55
N ILE A 382 1.27 0.02 -5.67
CA ILE A 382 0.31 0.53 -6.65
C ILE A 382 -1.04 0.83 -5.97
N LEU A 383 -1.75 1.86 -6.45
CA LEU A 383 -3.16 2.08 -6.09
C LEU A 383 -3.97 2.68 -7.24
N ILE A 384 -5.28 2.55 -7.16
CA ILE A 384 -6.23 3.05 -8.16
C ILE A 384 -7.14 4.10 -7.52
N SER A 385 -7.45 5.21 -8.20
CA SER A 385 -8.42 6.20 -7.71
C SER A 385 -9.85 5.63 -7.71
N LEU A 386 -10.70 6.04 -6.76
CA LEU A 386 -12.07 5.49 -6.58
C LEU A 386 -13.00 5.60 -7.79
N ASP A 387 -12.70 6.48 -8.74
CA ASP A 387 -13.41 6.62 -10.02
C ASP A 387 -12.90 5.65 -11.11
N ASP A 388 -12.01 4.72 -10.73
CA ASP A 388 -11.28 3.80 -11.60
C ASP A 388 -10.56 4.49 -12.76
N ARG A 389 -10.20 5.76 -12.63
CA ARG A 389 -9.64 6.54 -13.74
C ARG A 389 -8.11 6.57 -13.77
N PHE A 390 -7.46 6.58 -12.62
CA PHE A 390 -6.01 6.72 -12.52
C PHE A 390 -5.38 5.60 -11.70
N LEU A 391 -4.30 5.03 -12.23
CA LEU A 391 -3.37 4.16 -11.53
C LEU A 391 -2.16 4.98 -11.08
N TYR A 392 -1.72 4.78 -9.84
CA TYR A 392 -0.52 5.40 -9.28
C TYR A 392 0.44 4.31 -8.83
N PHE A 393 1.74 4.54 -8.97
CA PHE A 393 2.76 3.65 -8.42
C PHE A 393 4.07 4.35 -8.09
N SER A 394 4.84 3.74 -7.20
CA SER A 394 6.14 4.22 -6.73
C SER A 394 7.30 3.37 -7.25
N ASN A 395 8.22 4.01 -7.98
CA ASN A 395 9.51 3.42 -8.35
C ASN A 395 10.52 3.70 -7.23
N TRP A 396 10.69 2.77 -6.31
CA TRP A 396 11.48 3.01 -5.11
C TRP A 396 12.97 3.23 -5.40
N LEU A 397 13.57 2.57 -6.39
CA LEU A 397 14.99 2.81 -6.73
C LEU A 397 15.22 4.07 -7.56
N HIS A 398 14.34 4.38 -8.53
CA HIS A 398 14.44 5.62 -9.33
C HIS A 398 14.01 6.85 -8.55
N GLY A 399 13.17 6.71 -7.53
CA GLY A 399 12.77 7.79 -6.64
C GLY A 399 11.56 8.60 -7.10
N ASP A 400 10.78 8.11 -8.08
CA ASP A 400 9.61 8.79 -8.61
C ASP A 400 8.28 8.08 -8.34
N ILE A 401 7.22 8.89 -8.25
CA ILE A 401 5.84 8.45 -8.33
C ILE A 401 5.33 8.76 -9.73
N ARG A 402 4.57 7.83 -10.32
CA ARG A 402 3.88 8.02 -11.59
C ARG A 402 2.37 7.94 -11.43
N GLN A 403 1.66 8.68 -12.27
CA GLN A 403 0.22 8.63 -12.46
C GLN A 403 -0.07 8.27 -13.92
N TYR A 404 -0.86 7.23 -14.12
CA TYR A 404 -1.32 6.77 -15.42
C TYR A 404 -2.84 6.89 -15.51
N ASP A 405 -3.33 7.47 -16.60
CA ASP A 405 -4.72 7.40 -17.03
C ASP A 405 -5.00 5.98 -17.55
N ILE A 406 -5.89 5.26 -16.88
CA ILE A 406 -6.28 3.87 -17.19
C ILE A 406 -7.68 3.78 -17.80
N THR A 407 -8.21 4.88 -18.34
CA THR A 407 -9.53 4.89 -19.01
C THR A 407 -9.60 3.83 -20.12
N ASP A 408 -8.54 3.71 -20.94
CA ASP A 408 -8.26 2.48 -21.70
C ASP A 408 -7.42 1.54 -20.83
N ARG A 409 -8.06 0.45 -20.40
CA ARG A 409 -7.48 -0.49 -19.44
C ARG A 409 -6.23 -1.18 -19.95
N ARG A 410 -6.14 -1.39 -21.26
CA ARG A 410 -5.07 -2.16 -21.93
C ARG A 410 -3.94 -1.26 -22.41
N ASN A 411 -4.18 0.04 -22.52
CA ASN A 411 -3.20 1.04 -22.93
C ASN A 411 -3.08 2.20 -21.92
N PRO A 412 -2.62 1.96 -20.67
CA PRO A 412 -2.40 3.02 -19.69
C PRO A 412 -1.47 4.12 -20.22
N ARG A 413 -1.85 5.38 -19.99
CA ARG A 413 -1.11 6.55 -20.49
C ARG A 413 -0.53 7.37 -19.34
N LEU A 414 0.79 7.57 -19.32
CA LEU A 414 1.45 8.45 -18.33
C LEU A 414 0.90 9.88 -18.43
N VAL A 415 0.46 10.44 -17.30
CA VAL A 415 -0.08 11.81 -17.18
C VAL A 415 0.55 12.65 -16.09
N GLY A 416 1.27 12.03 -15.15
CA GLY A 416 1.99 12.75 -14.09
C GLY A 416 3.19 11.95 -13.60
N GLN A 417 4.27 12.65 -13.26
CA GLN A 417 5.48 12.08 -12.68
C GLN A 417 6.11 13.08 -11.71
N VAL A 418 6.56 12.63 -10.54
CA VAL A 418 7.31 13.48 -9.60
C VAL A 418 8.43 12.70 -8.91
N PHE A 419 9.67 13.18 -9.05
CA PHE A 419 10.82 12.67 -8.32
C PHE A 419 10.85 13.26 -6.90
N LEU A 420 10.97 12.40 -5.89
CA LEU A 420 10.95 12.76 -4.47
C LEU A 420 12.20 12.30 -3.69
N GLY A 421 13.09 11.54 -4.32
CA GLY A 421 14.30 10.99 -3.73
C GLY A 421 14.95 10.00 -4.69
N GLY A 422 15.22 8.79 -4.22
CA GLY A 422 15.76 7.68 -5.01
C GLY A 422 17.27 7.56 -4.97
N SER A 423 17.77 6.47 -5.56
CA SER A 423 19.21 6.20 -5.64
C SER A 423 19.90 7.10 -6.67
N ILE A 424 19.17 7.57 -7.68
CA ILE A 424 19.69 8.35 -8.82
C ILE A 424 19.74 9.88 -8.59
N VAL A 425 19.60 10.36 -7.35
CA VAL A 425 19.72 11.80 -7.04
C VAL A 425 21.08 12.36 -7.48
N SER A 426 21.07 13.57 -8.06
CA SER A 426 22.21 14.14 -8.79
C SER A 426 23.46 14.44 -7.95
N ASP A 427 23.34 14.45 -6.62
CA ASP A 427 24.44 14.61 -5.66
C ASP A 427 24.69 13.35 -4.81
N GLY A 428 24.08 12.22 -5.20
CA GLY A 428 24.32 10.90 -4.62
C GLY A 428 25.54 10.19 -5.22
N PRO A 429 25.83 8.96 -4.76
CA PRO A 429 26.94 8.15 -5.26
C PRO A 429 26.67 7.51 -6.63
N VAL A 430 25.40 7.48 -7.07
CA VAL A 430 25.00 6.85 -8.34
C VAL A 430 24.95 7.88 -9.45
N LYS A 431 25.64 7.59 -10.55
CA LYS A 431 25.65 8.40 -11.76
C LYS A 431 24.91 7.65 -12.87
N VAL A 432 23.91 8.29 -13.46
CA VAL A 432 23.19 7.75 -14.61
C VAL A 432 24.02 8.00 -15.88
N LEU A 433 24.33 6.93 -16.60
CA LEU A 433 25.09 6.95 -17.85
C LEU A 433 24.16 7.00 -19.07
N GLU A 434 23.03 6.31 -18.99
CA GLU A 434 22.00 6.25 -20.02
C GLU A 434 20.63 6.12 -19.36
N ASP A 435 19.73 7.03 -19.71
CA ASP A 435 18.32 7.00 -19.35
C ASP A 435 17.49 6.85 -20.63
N PRO A 436 16.83 5.70 -20.87
CA PRO A 436 15.99 5.51 -22.06
C PRO A 436 14.82 6.50 -22.15
N GLU A 437 14.41 7.12 -21.04
CA GLU A 437 13.38 8.17 -21.00
C GLU A 437 13.96 9.58 -21.23
N ASN A 438 15.29 9.69 -21.43
CA ASN A 438 16.04 10.92 -21.68
C ASN A 438 15.84 12.02 -20.61
N GLN A 439 15.66 11.62 -19.35
CA GLN A 439 15.46 12.54 -18.23
C GLN A 439 16.80 12.91 -17.57
N PRO A 440 16.98 14.15 -17.09
CA PRO A 440 18.14 14.50 -16.26
C PRO A 440 18.05 13.80 -14.89
N GLN A 441 19.19 13.52 -14.25
CA GLN A 441 19.19 13.04 -12.87
C GLN A 441 18.48 14.05 -11.96
N PRO A 442 17.52 13.62 -11.11
CA PRO A 442 16.74 14.52 -10.28
C PRO A 442 17.61 15.19 -9.21
N PRO A 443 17.41 16.48 -8.92
CA PRO A 443 18.06 17.13 -7.78
C PRO A 443 17.55 16.55 -6.46
N PRO A 444 18.35 16.61 -5.38
CA PRO A 444 17.89 16.24 -4.05
C PRO A 444 16.68 17.09 -3.62
N ARG A 445 15.71 16.48 -2.94
CA ARG A 445 14.56 17.21 -2.40
C ARG A 445 14.84 17.76 -1.01
N ILE A 446 14.40 19.00 -0.79
CA ILE A 446 14.45 19.69 0.48
C ILE A 446 13.07 20.33 0.68
N ILE A 447 12.35 19.91 1.72
CA ILE A 447 11.01 20.40 2.06
C ILE A 447 11.10 21.00 3.47
N GLN A 448 10.63 22.23 3.68
CA GLN A 448 10.72 22.93 4.98
C GLN A 448 12.15 22.90 5.60
N GLY A 449 13.21 22.96 4.77
CA GLY A 449 14.61 22.88 5.19
C GLY A 449 15.11 21.46 5.54
N ARG A 450 14.25 20.44 5.50
CA ARG A 450 14.61 19.04 5.68
C ARG A 450 14.95 18.40 4.34
N ARG A 451 16.19 17.94 4.18
CA ARG A 451 16.56 17.05 3.05
C ARG A 451 15.81 15.73 3.18
N ILE A 452 15.22 15.26 2.08
CA ILE A 452 14.58 13.95 1.99
C ILE A 452 15.63 12.90 1.66
N TYR A 453 15.60 11.78 2.39
CA TYR A 453 16.40 10.58 2.13
C TYR A 453 15.45 9.41 1.86
N GLY A 454 15.94 8.39 1.18
CA GLY A 454 15.10 7.31 0.69
C GLY A 454 14.37 7.71 -0.58
N ALA A 455 13.20 7.12 -0.78
CA ALA A 455 12.41 7.21 -2.01
C ALA A 455 10.92 7.03 -1.68
N PRO A 456 9.99 7.47 -2.54
CA PRO A 456 8.57 7.16 -2.37
C PRO A 456 8.35 5.64 -2.35
N GLN A 457 7.59 5.16 -1.37
CA GLN A 457 7.22 3.75 -1.22
C GLN A 457 5.69 3.62 -1.11
N MET A 458 5.09 3.42 0.08
CA MET A 458 3.63 3.32 0.22
C MET A 458 2.96 4.62 -0.18
N LEU A 459 1.91 4.49 -0.98
CA LEU A 459 1.05 5.53 -1.46
C LEU A 459 -0.31 5.43 -0.79
N GLN A 460 -0.96 6.56 -0.52
CA GLN A 460 -2.35 6.56 -0.08
C GLN A 460 -3.10 7.78 -0.63
N LEU A 461 -4.07 7.52 -1.50
CA LEU A 461 -4.88 8.55 -2.13
C LEU A 461 -6.11 8.87 -1.26
N SER A 462 -6.47 10.15 -1.18
CA SER A 462 -7.73 10.59 -0.60
C SER A 462 -8.93 10.13 -1.43
N LEU A 463 -10.08 9.90 -0.76
CA LEU A 463 -11.32 9.45 -1.41
C LEU A 463 -11.81 10.38 -2.56
N ASP A 464 -11.48 11.68 -2.51
CA ASP A 464 -11.79 12.65 -3.58
C ASP A 464 -10.76 12.67 -4.73
N GLY A 465 -9.73 11.82 -4.67
CA GLY A 465 -8.66 11.69 -5.64
C GLY A 465 -7.64 12.84 -5.66
N ARG A 466 -7.79 13.89 -4.84
CA ARG A 466 -7.04 15.15 -4.98
C ARG A 466 -5.71 15.22 -4.24
N ARG A 467 -5.49 14.36 -3.24
CA ARG A 467 -4.30 14.36 -2.39
C ARG A 467 -3.75 12.95 -2.31
N LEU A 468 -2.52 12.77 -2.79
CA LEU A 468 -1.77 11.54 -2.64
C LEU A 468 -0.77 11.75 -1.50
N TYR A 469 -0.80 10.91 -0.48
CA TYR A 469 0.21 10.87 0.58
C TYR A 469 1.22 9.77 0.28
N VAL A 470 2.46 9.96 0.72
CA VAL A 470 3.54 8.99 0.49
C VAL A 470 4.50 8.92 1.66
N THR A 471 4.93 7.71 2.02
CA THR A 471 6.03 7.44 2.96
C THR A 471 7.24 6.85 2.21
N THR A 472 8.31 6.50 2.94
CA THR A 472 9.60 6.17 2.30
C THR A 472 10.26 4.83 2.71
N SER A 473 9.78 4.17 3.77
CA SER A 473 10.34 2.89 4.22
C SER A 473 9.71 1.74 3.44
N LEU A 474 10.52 0.83 2.88
CA LEU A 474 10.03 -0.43 2.31
C LEU A 474 10.05 -1.51 3.39
N TYR A 475 11.22 -2.05 3.69
CA TYR A 475 11.40 -3.17 4.60
C TYR A 475 12.76 -3.01 5.26
N SER A 476 12.86 -3.15 6.58
CA SER A 476 14.02 -2.61 7.31
C SER A 476 15.36 -3.27 6.95
N ALA A 477 15.40 -4.46 6.35
CA ALA A 477 16.64 -5.02 5.80
C ALA A 477 17.03 -4.34 4.48
N TRP A 478 16.06 -4.12 3.59
CA TRP A 478 16.25 -3.47 2.28
C TRP A 478 16.53 -1.96 2.47
N ASP A 479 15.86 -1.29 3.40
CA ASP A 479 16.10 0.11 3.75
C ASP A 479 17.55 0.32 4.22
N LYS A 480 18.10 -0.58 5.03
CA LYS A 480 19.51 -0.53 5.47
C LYS A 480 20.49 -0.75 4.32
N GLN A 481 20.13 -1.61 3.37
CA GLN A 481 20.96 -1.94 2.21
C GLN A 481 20.99 -0.81 1.18
N PHE A 482 19.82 -0.23 0.86
CA PHE A 482 19.66 0.70 -0.26
C PHE A 482 19.59 2.17 0.17
N TYR A 483 19.04 2.47 1.35
CA TYR A 483 18.92 3.83 1.89
C TYR A 483 19.41 3.95 3.35
N PRO A 484 20.67 3.59 3.65
CA PRO A 484 21.21 3.62 5.01
C PRO A 484 21.14 5.01 5.67
N ASP A 485 21.13 6.09 4.90
CA ASP A 485 20.98 7.46 5.42
C ASP A 485 19.52 7.81 5.77
N MET A 486 18.52 7.20 5.13
CA MET A 486 17.13 7.27 5.60
C MET A 486 16.99 6.58 6.95
N VAL A 487 17.64 5.43 7.16
CA VAL A 487 17.62 4.72 8.46
C VAL A 487 18.27 5.55 9.58
N LYS A 488 19.30 6.34 9.27
CA LYS A 488 19.95 7.25 10.24
C LYS A 488 19.16 8.54 10.49
N ALA A 489 18.54 9.10 9.44
CA ALA A 489 17.90 10.41 9.50
C ALA A 489 16.40 10.33 9.83
N GLY A 490 15.78 9.16 9.65
CA GLY A 490 14.33 8.96 9.72
C GLY A 490 13.67 9.17 8.36
N SER A 491 12.57 8.44 8.19
CA SER A 491 11.64 8.58 7.07
C SER A 491 10.83 9.87 7.14
N VAL A 492 10.01 10.12 6.13
CA VAL A 492 9.08 11.23 6.08
C VAL A 492 7.71 10.77 5.56
N MET A 493 6.67 11.57 5.78
CA MET A 493 5.47 11.55 4.96
C MET A 493 5.36 12.88 4.20
N MET A 494 5.15 12.79 2.89
CA MET A 494 4.95 13.91 1.96
C MET A 494 3.54 13.86 1.36
N GLN A 495 3.12 14.94 0.71
CA GLN A 495 1.84 15.01 0.00
C GLN A 495 2.03 15.61 -1.40
N MET A 496 1.36 15.03 -2.39
CA MET A 496 1.27 15.54 -3.75
C MET A 496 -0.17 15.99 -4.00
N ASP A 497 -0.32 17.15 -4.62
CA ASP A 497 -1.58 17.59 -5.19
C ASP A 497 -1.79 16.90 -6.53
N VAL A 498 -3.00 16.42 -6.76
CA VAL A 498 -3.36 15.60 -7.93
C VAL A 498 -4.38 16.34 -8.78
N ASN A 499 -4.06 16.55 -10.06
CA ASN A 499 -5.06 17.02 -11.03
C ASN A 499 -5.94 15.85 -11.46
N THR A 500 -7.13 15.74 -10.87
CA THR A 500 -8.12 14.71 -11.19
C THR A 500 -8.88 14.94 -12.50
N VAL A 501 -8.70 16.08 -13.17
CA VAL A 501 -9.37 16.41 -14.44
C VAL A 501 -8.51 15.98 -15.63
N ASP A 502 -7.28 16.47 -15.73
CA ASP A 502 -6.40 16.21 -16.89
C ASP A 502 -5.31 15.15 -16.60
N GLY A 503 -5.12 14.81 -15.33
CA GLY A 503 -3.91 14.16 -14.83
C GLY A 503 -2.81 15.17 -14.52
N GLY A 504 -1.85 14.77 -13.67
CA GLY A 504 -0.73 15.57 -13.23
C GLY A 504 -0.51 15.49 -11.72
N LEU A 505 0.75 15.45 -11.31
CA LEU A 505 1.20 15.44 -9.92
C LEU A 505 2.07 16.66 -9.65
N SER A 506 1.85 17.35 -8.53
CA SER A 506 2.77 18.37 -8.01
C SER A 506 3.03 18.16 -6.52
N LEU A 507 4.29 18.26 -6.10
CA LEU A 507 4.65 18.18 -4.68
C LEU A 507 4.08 19.39 -3.92
N ASN A 508 3.36 19.16 -2.82
CA ASN A 508 2.99 20.22 -1.90
C ASN A 508 4.18 20.53 -0.98
N GLU A 509 5.02 21.48 -1.37
CA GLU A 509 6.19 21.91 -0.58
C GLU A 509 5.83 22.48 0.81
N ASN A 510 4.55 22.80 1.05
CA ASN A 510 4.09 23.24 2.35
C ASN A 510 3.82 22.07 3.31
N PHE A 511 3.81 20.81 2.87
CA PHE A 511 3.46 19.66 3.71
C PHE A 511 4.64 18.71 3.94
N LEU A 512 4.99 18.48 5.22
CA LEU A 512 5.93 17.44 5.62
C LEU A 512 5.65 16.94 7.05
N VAL A 513 5.63 15.62 7.24
CA VAL A 513 5.82 15.02 8.57
C VAL A 513 7.20 14.34 8.59
N ASP A 514 8.06 14.78 9.50
CA ASP A 514 9.46 14.37 9.59
C ASP A 514 9.66 13.41 10.77
N PHE A 515 9.59 12.10 10.49
CA PHE A 515 9.78 11.04 11.50
C PHE A 515 11.23 10.91 11.98
N GLY A 516 12.15 11.73 11.47
CA GLY A 516 13.47 11.95 12.06
C GLY A 516 13.47 12.75 13.36
N LYS A 517 12.38 13.47 13.65
CA LYS A 517 12.21 14.33 14.85
C LYS A 517 11.43 13.65 15.98
N GLU A 518 11.18 12.36 15.86
CA GLU A 518 10.49 11.56 16.88
C GLU A 518 11.29 11.51 18.20
N PRO A 519 10.62 11.55 19.38
CA PRO A 519 11.27 11.89 20.65
C PRO A 519 12.22 10.81 21.18
N ASP A 520 12.06 9.56 20.73
CA ASP A 520 12.94 8.43 21.06
C ASP A 520 13.90 8.06 19.91
N GLY A 521 14.00 8.93 18.89
CA GLY A 521 14.90 8.80 17.75
C GLY A 521 14.19 8.49 16.43
N PRO A 522 14.94 8.36 15.33
CA PRO A 522 14.38 8.30 13.98
C PRO A 522 13.52 7.07 13.71
N VAL A 523 12.39 7.29 13.05
CA VAL A 523 11.36 6.29 12.74
C VAL A 523 11.24 6.06 11.22
N LEU A 524 10.83 4.84 10.86
CA LEU A 524 10.61 4.39 9.49
C LEU A 524 9.10 4.13 9.26
N ALA A 525 8.42 5.04 8.58
CA ALA A 525 7.00 4.97 8.29
C ALA A 525 6.73 4.21 6.98
N HIS A 526 5.74 3.30 7.04
CA HIS A 526 5.32 2.43 5.93
C HIS A 526 3.88 2.78 5.51
N GLU A 527 2.89 1.90 5.73
CA GLU A 527 1.51 2.15 5.26
C GLU A 527 0.83 3.33 5.99
N LEU A 528 -0.19 3.87 5.35
CA LEU A 528 -1.03 4.98 5.79
C LEU A 528 -2.49 4.54 5.76
N ARG A 529 -3.30 4.87 6.77
CA ARG A 529 -4.76 4.63 6.72
C ARG A 529 -5.58 5.85 7.08
N TYR A 530 -6.66 6.05 6.33
CA TYR A 530 -7.67 7.05 6.64
C TYR A 530 -8.73 6.45 7.59
N PRO A 531 -9.09 7.12 8.71
CA PRO A 531 -10.15 6.67 9.63
C PRO A 531 -11.52 6.46 8.97
N GLY A 532 -11.78 7.18 7.87
CA GLY A 532 -12.98 7.05 7.06
C GLY A 532 -12.97 5.91 6.03
N GLY A 533 -11.87 5.14 5.95
CA GLY A 533 -11.55 4.29 4.82
C GLY A 533 -10.88 5.07 3.69
N ASP A 534 -10.23 4.33 2.79
CA ASP A 534 -9.45 4.82 1.66
C ASP A 534 -9.47 3.84 0.48
N CYS A 535 -8.88 4.23 -0.65
CA CYS A 535 -8.88 3.47 -1.90
C CYS A 535 -8.07 2.16 -1.85
N THR A 536 -7.46 1.79 -0.73
CA THR A 536 -6.78 0.50 -0.55
C THR A 536 -7.31 -0.27 0.67
N SER A 537 -8.32 0.24 1.39
CA SER A 537 -8.84 -0.38 2.62
C SER A 537 -10.22 -1.01 2.48
N ASP A 538 -10.95 -0.63 1.44
CA ASP A 538 -12.36 -0.95 1.26
C ASP A 538 -12.58 -1.78 0.00
N ILE A 539 -13.54 -2.69 0.09
CA ILE A 539 -14.00 -3.54 -1.01
C ILE A 539 -15.50 -3.36 -1.10
N TRP A 540 -15.99 -3.05 -2.30
CA TRP A 540 -17.41 -2.80 -2.55
C TRP A 540 -18.10 -4.08 -3.03
N ILE A 541 -19.42 -4.18 -2.79
CA ILE A 541 -20.24 -5.39 -3.03
C ILE A 541 -21.48 -5.13 -3.86
#